data_AF-A0A1M7H7G4-F1
#
_entry.id   AF-A0A1M7H7G4-F1
#
_cell.length_a   1.000
_cell.length_b   1.000
_cell.length_c   1.000
_cell.angle_alpha   90.00
_cell.angle_beta   90.00
_cell.angle_gamma   90.00
#
_symmetry.space_group_name_H-M   'P 1'
#
loop_
_entity.id
_entity.type
_entity.pdbx_description
1 polymer ?
#
loop_
_entity_poly.entity_id
_entity_poly.type
_entity_poly.pdbx_seq_one_letter_code
_entity_poly.pdbx_strand_id
1 'polypeptide(L)'
;MKPNSLRTVAVALALQLAAGAAMAMTEKDAASNLMHFAFAMKGAEQCDKLGYPSMAAQKRWEKSHAALLVSSMDRIEKHAMASGSVTPAQARDVALGLFVRFKDRYDQEMAPTVTAKSCMRFNETLSFYDSKLISD
;
A
#
# COMPACT_ATOMS: atom_id res chain seq x y z
N MET A 1 24.90 40.04 32.26
CA MET A 1 24.79 39.45 30.89
C MET A 1 25.45 38.08 30.92
N LYS A 2 24.88 36.91 30.61
CA LYS A 2 23.60 36.46 30.02
C LYS A 2 23.36 35.02 30.52
N PRO A 3 22.19 34.65 31.05
CA PRO A 3 21.81 33.25 31.27
C PRO A 3 20.98 32.78 30.07
N ASN A 4 21.60 32.43 28.94
CA ASN A 4 20.85 32.09 27.72
C ASN A 4 21.31 30.80 27.02
N SER A 5 22.17 29.98 27.61
CA SER A 5 22.72 28.81 26.89
C SER A 5 21.85 27.55 27.01
N LEU A 6 21.29 27.28 28.19
CA LEU A 6 20.57 26.03 28.47
C LEU A 6 19.18 25.94 27.81
N ARG A 7 18.44 27.05 27.72
CA ARG A 7 17.13 27.09 27.03
C ARG A 7 17.27 26.90 25.52
N THR A 8 18.35 27.40 24.93
CA THR A 8 18.57 27.36 23.48
C THR A 8 18.92 25.94 23.01
N VAL A 9 19.65 25.18 23.83
CA VAL A 9 19.97 23.76 23.55
C VAL A 9 18.72 22.87 23.66
N ALA A 10 17.86 23.10 24.65
CA ALA A 10 16.62 22.34 24.81
C ALA A 10 15.62 22.55 23.66
N VAL A 11 15.52 23.77 23.13
CA VAL A 11 14.65 24.08 21.98
C VAL A 11 15.20 23.51 20.68
N ALA A 12 16.54 23.50 20.50
CA ALA A 12 17.16 22.88 19.33
C ALA A 12 16.97 21.35 19.30
N LEU A 13 17.02 20.68 20.46
CA LEU A 13 16.74 19.24 20.56
C LEU A 13 15.25 18.92 20.29
N ALA A 14 14.34 19.77 20.78
CA ALA A 14 12.91 19.62 20.54
C ALA A 14 12.53 19.84 19.06
N LEU A 15 13.21 20.75 18.35
CA LEU A 15 13.02 20.93 16.91
C LEU A 15 13.64 19.79 16.07
N GLN A 16 14.75 19.19 16.52
CA GLN A 16 15.34 18.03 15.83
C GLN A 16 14.51 16.76 15.97
N LEU A 17 13.79 16.59 17.09
CA LEU A 17 12.82 15.50 17.27
C LEU A 17 11.54 15.69 16.43
N ALA A 18 11.22 16.93 16.02
CA ALA A 18 10.09 17.23 15.13
C ALA A 18 10.47 17.16 13.64
N ALA A 19 11.76 17.29 13.30
CA ALA A 19 12.26 17.24 11.92
C ALA A 19 12.44 15.81 11.36
N GLY A 20 12.20 14.79 12.19
CA GLY A 20 12.31 13.37 11.83
C GLY A 20 10.97 12.66 11.60
N ALA A 21 9.85 13.39 11.56
CA ALA A 21 8.60 12.81 11.08
C ALA A 21 8.64 12.75 9.54
N ALA A 22 9.38 11.77 9.00
CA ALA A 22 8.91 11.13 7.79
C ALA A 22 7.42 10.82 8.04
N MET A 23 6.53 11.39 7.23
CA MET A 23 5.09 11.26 7.44
C MET A 23 4.75 9.77 7.32
N ALA A 24 4.66 9.09 8.46
CA ALA A 24 4.39 7.66 8.50
C ALA A 24 3.11 7.36 7.72
N MET A 25 3.17 6.37 6.83
CA MET A 25 2.10 5.91 5.93
C MET A 25 0.76 5.91 6.64
N THR A 26 -0.24 6.66 6.16
CA THR A 26 -1.55 6.69 6.82
C THR A 26 -2.33 5.39 6.58
N GLU A 27 -3.44 5.18 7.31
CA GLU A 27 -4.36 4.06 7.03
C GLU A 27 -4.94 4.13 5.60
N LYS A 28 -5.24 5.35 5.13
CA LYS A 28 -5.67 5.58 3.75
C LYS A 28 -4.58 5.24 2.73
N ASP A 29 -3.32 5.57 3.01
CA ASP A 29 -2.20 5.24 2.13
C ASP A 29 -1.99 3.72 2.07
N ALA A 30 -2.04 3.05 3.23
CA ALA A 30 -1.99 1.60 3.30
C ALA A 30 -3.13 0.94 2.53
N ALA A 31 -4.37 1.42 2.67
CA ALA A 31 -5.50 0.94 1.90
C ALA A 31 -5.31 1.16 0.38
N SER A 32 -4.75 2.30 -0.02
CA SER A 32 -4.42 2.59 -1.42
C SER A 32 -3.35 1.63 -1.96
N ASN A 33 -2.30 1.35 -1.19
CA ASN A 33 -1.29 0.35 -1.54
C ASN A 33 -1.95 -1.01 -1.76
N LEU A 34 -2.77 -1.47 -0.81
CA LEU A 34 -3.49 -2.76 -0.92
C LEU A 34 -4.37 -2.83 -2.17
N MET A 35 -5.03 -1.73 -2.54
CA MET A 35 -5.81 -1.64 -3.77
C MET A 35 -4.93 -1.83 -5.02
N HIS A 36 -3.75 -1.19 -5.07
CA HIS A 36 -2.82 -1.38 -6.19
C HIS A 36 -2.28 -2.81 -6.27
N PHE A 37 -1.94 -3.45 -5.15
CA PHE A 37 -1.54 -4.87 -5.14
C PHE A 37 -2.68 -5.77 -5.63
N ALA A 38 -3.91 -5.55 -5.16
CA ALA A 38 -5.07 -6.33 -5.58
C ALA A 38 -5.33 -6.16 -7.09
N PHE A 39 -5.26 -4.92 -7.59
CA PHE A 39 -5.49 -4.61 -9.00
C PHE A 39 -4.37 -5.17 -9.90
N ALA A 40 -3.11 -5.14 -9.45
CA ALA A 40 -2.01 -5.77 -10.16
C ALA A 40 -2.23 -7.27 -10.31
N MET A 41 -2.57 -7.97 -9.23
CA MET A 41 -2.86 -9.41 -9.26
C MET A 41 -4.02 -9.73 -10.20
N LYS A 42 -5.15 -9.05 -10.05
CA LYS A 42 -6.35 -9.30 -10.86
C LYS A 42 -6.17 -8.91 -12.32
N GLY A 43 -5.44 -7.83 -12.61
CA GLY A 43 -5.12 -7.44 -13.97
C GLY A 43 -4.19 -8.41 -14.66
N ALA A 44 -3.22 -8.98 -13.94
CA ALA A 44 -2.38 -10.03 -14.48
C ALA A 44 -3.19 -11.30 -14.79
N GLU A 45 -4.04 -11.75 -13.86
CA GLU A 45 -4.95 -12.89 -14.08
C GLU A 45 -5.84 -12.67 -15.32
N GLN A 46 -6.38 -11.47 -15.49
CA GLN A 46 -7.24 -11.14 -16.62
C GLN A 46 -6.47 -11.12 -17.94
N CYS A 47 -5.25 -10.60 -17.93
CA CYS A 47 -4.39 -10.61 -19.12
C CYS A 47 -3.92 -12.01 -19.51
N ASP A 48 -3.62 -12.87 -18.54
CA ASP A 48 -3.28 -14.27 -18.79
C ASP A 48 -4.45 -15.01 -19.45
N LYS A 49 -5.69 -14.78 -19.01
CA LYS A 49 -6.90 -15.34 -19.65
C LYS A 49 -7.05 -14.90 -21.11
N LEU A 50 -6.53 -13.73 -21.47
CA LEU A 50 -6.54 -13.18 -22.83
C LEU A 50 -5.30 -13.61 -23.65
N GLY A 51 -4.44 -14.47 -23.12
CA GLY A 51 -3.25 -14.98 -23.80
C GLY A 51 -2.00 -14.12 -23.65
N TYR A 52 -2.00 -13.15 -22.73
CA TYR A 52 -0.84 -12.30 -22.43
C TYR A 52 -0.24 -12.71 -21.08
N PRO A 53 0.97 -13.30 -21.04
CA PRO A 53 1.56 -13.88 -19.82
C PRO A 53 2.08 -12.81 -18.84
N SER A 54 1.15 -12.11 -18.20
CA SER A 54 1.35 -10.99 -17.28
C SER A 54 1.59 -11.45 -15.84
N MET A 55 1.18 -12.66 -15.45
CA MET A 55 1.37 -13.19 -14.09
C MET A 55 2.84 -13.26 -13.67
N ALA A 56 3.75 -13.57 -14.60
CA ALA A 56 5.17 -13.61 -14.29
C ALA A 56 5.74 -12.22 -13.96
N ALA A 57 5.27 -11.17 -14.64
CA ALA A 57 5.64 -9.80 -14.35
C ALA A 57 5.06 -9.32 -13.02
N GLN A 58 3.78 -9.60 -12.78
CA GLN A 58 3.11 -9.27 -11.52
C GLN A 58 3.81 -9.92 -10.31
N LYS A 59 4.16 -11.21 -10.39
CA LYS A 59 4.84 -11.89 -9.28
C LYS A 59 6.23 -11.30 -8.97
N ARG A 60 6.97 -10.88 -9.99
CA ARG A 60 8.27 -10.19 -9.78
C ARG A 60 8.06 -8.84 -9.10
N TRP A 61 7.07 -8.09 -9.57
CA TRP A 61 6.70 -6.80 -9.01
C TRP A 61 6.20 -6.90 -7.56
N GLU A 62 5.36 -7.89 -7.26
CA GLU A 62 4.91 -8.15 -5.89
C GLU A 62 6.08 -8.52 -4.99
N LYS A 63 6.99 -9.37 -5.47
CA LYS A 63 8.19 -9.75 -4.72
C LYS A 63 9.10 -8.56 -4.40
N SER A 64 9.27 -7.60 -5.32
CA SER A 64 10.08 -6.41 -5.05
C SER A 64 9.44 -5.46 -4.03
N HIS A 65 8.12 -5.55 -3.83
CA HIS A 65 7.36 -4.71 -2.91
C HIS A 65 6.75 -5.49 -1.74
N ALA A 66 7.19 -6.72 -1.49
CA ALA A 66 6.58 -7.61 -0.50
C ALA A 66 6.61 -7.02 0.91
N ALA A 67 7.69 -6.33 1.27
CA ALA A 67 7.79 -5.63 2.57
C ALA A 67 6.72 -4.54 2.72
N LEU A 68 6.44 -3.80 1.64
CA LEU A 68 5.41 -2.76 1.65
C LEU A 68 3.99 -3.33 1.72
N LEU A 69 3.74 -4.45 1.04
CA LEU A 69 2.48 -5.16 1.17
C LEU A 69 2.24 -5.57 2.64
N VAL A 70 3.26 -6.16 3.28
CA VAL A 70 3.18 -6.58 4.68
C VAL A 70 2.96 -5.39 5.62
N SER A 71 3.73 -4.30 5.46
CA SER A 71 3.57 -3.12 6.32
C SER A 71 2.22 -2.42 6.11
N SER A 72 1.69 -2.41 4.89
CA SER A 72 0.36 -1.88 4.59
C SER A 72 -0.72 -2.71 5.29
N MET A 73 -0.63 -4.05 5.25
CA MET A 73 -1.57 -4.91 5.96
C MET A 73 -1.50 -4.70 7.48
N ASP A 74 -0.29 -4.65 8.04
CA ASP A 74 -0.06 -4.40 9.47
C ASP A 74 -0.62 -3.03 9.91
N ARG A 75 -0.52 -2.00 9.06
CA ARG A 75 -1.10 -0.68 9.34
C ARG A 75 -2.62 -0.73 9.46
N ILE A 76 -3.30 -1.44 8.55
CA ILE A 76 -4.76 -1.65 8.62
C ILE A 76 -5.14 -2.46 9.86
N GLU A 77 -4.38 -3.52 10.17
CA GLU A 77 -4.61 -4.35 11.36
C GLU A 77 -4.49 -3.51 12.65
N LYS A 78 -3.41 -2.73 12.79
CA LYS A 78 -3.21 -1.83 13.94
C LYS A 78 -4.31 -0.79 14.06
N HIS A 79 -4.77 -0.23 12.94
CA HIS A 79 -5.90 0.71 12.94
C HIS A 79 -7.19 0.03 13.42
N ALA A 80 -7.49 -1.17 12.93
CA ALA A 80 -8.64 -1.94 13.37
C ALA A 80 -8.56 -2.27 14.87
N MET A 81 -7.40 -2.69 15.37
CA MET A 81 -7.18 -2.93 16.81
C MET A 81 -7.37 -1.66 17.66
N ALA A 82 -6.90 -0.51 17.18
CA ALA A 82 -7.03 0.76 17.89
C ALA A 82 -8.49 1.24 18.03
N SER A 83 -9.42 0.71 17.23
CA SER A 83 -10.86 0.96 17.39
C SER A 83 -11.46 0.33 18.66
N GLY A 84 -10.73 -0.56 19.33
CA GLY A 84 -11.17 -1.26 20.55
C GLY A 84 -12.34 -2.23 20.36
N SER A 85 -12.81 -2.41 19.12
CA SER A 85 -14.04 -3.14 18.79
C SER A 85 -13.80 -4.56 18.28
N VAL A 86 -12.54 -4.97 18.15
CA VAL A 86 -12.15 -6.24 17.52
C VAL A 86 -10.97 -6.90 18.24
N THR A 87 -10.93 -8.23 18.24
CA THR A 87 -9.77 -9.03 18.66
C THR A 87 -8.65 -8.96 17.62
N PRO A 88 -7.39 -9.33 17.95
CA PRO A 88 -6.29 -9.36 16.97
C PRO A 88 -6.58 -10.25 15.74
N ALA A 89 -7.20 -11.41 15.94
CA ALA A 89 -7.59 -12.29 14.84
C ALA A 89 -8.60 -11.60 13.90
N GLN A 90 -9.60 -10.92 14.46
CA GLN A 90 -10.58 -10.15 13.68
C GLN A 90 -9.94 -8.94 12.97
N ALA A 91 -8.94 -8.29 13.58
CA ALA A 91 -8.23 -7.19 12.94
C ALA A 91 -7.44 -7.65 11.69
N ARG A 92 -6.83 -8.84 11.76
CA ARG A 92 -6.20 -9.47 10.58
C ARG A 92 -7.23 -9.80 9.50
N ASP A 93 -8.39 -10.33 9.89
CA ASP A 93 -9.49 -10.60 8.95
C ASP A 93 -10.02 -9.32 8.29
N VAL A 94 -10.00 -8.18 8.99
CA VAL A 94 -10.33 -6.87 8.39
C VAL A 94 -9.35 -6.51 7.28
N ALA A 95 -8.04 -6.64 7.51
CA ALA A 95 -7.03 -6.32 6.50
C ALA A 95 -7.12 -7.26 5.28
N LEU A 96 -7.28 -8.57 5.51
CA LEU A 96 -7.50 -9.56 4.43
C LEU A 96 -8.80 -9.32 3.69
N GLY A 97 -9.88 -9.04 4.42
CA GLY A 97 -11.19 -8.75 3.86
C GLY A 97 -11.20 -7.48 3.01
N LEU A 98 -10.44 -6.44 3.41
CA LEU A 98 -10.25 -5.25 2.60
C LEU A 98 -9.54 -5.57 1.28
N PHE A 99 -8.48 -6.37 1.33
CA PHE A 99 -7.76 -6.80 0.14
C PHE A 99 -8.66 -7.60 -0.83
N VAL A 100 -9.47 -8.53 -0.30
CA VAL A 100 -10.46 -9.28 -1.09
C VAL A 100 -11.49 -8.35 -1.74
N ARG A 101 -12.03 -7.37 -1.00
CA ARG A 101 -12.99 -6.40 -1.55
C ARG A 101 -12.38 -5.59 -2.71
N PHE A 102 -11.09 -5.25 -2.66
CA PHE A 102 -10.45 -4.60 -3.81
C PHE A 102 -10.32 -5.52 -5.01
N LYS A 103 -10.08 -6.82 -4.81
CA LYS A 103 -10.10 -7.80 -5.92
C LYS A 103 -11.49 -7.87 -6.57
N ASP A 104 -12.54 -7.95 -5.75
CA ASP A 104 -13.93 -7.99 -6.23
C ASP A 104 -14.28 -6.71 -6.99
N ARG A 105 -13.84 -5.55 -6.46
CA ARG A 105 -13.99 -4.26 -7.12
C ARG A 105 -13.30 -4.23 -8.49
N TYR A 106 -12.10 -4.81 -8.60
CA TYR A 106 -11.43 -4.94 -9.90
C TYR A 106 -12.27 -5.76 -10.87
N ASP A 107 -12.77 -6.92 -10.43
CA ASP A 107 -13.57 -7.80 -11.30
C ASP A 107 -14.86 -7.13 -11.78
N GLN A 108 -15.48 -6.27 -10.96
CA GLN A 108 -16.68 -5.53 -11.32
C GLN A 108 -16.43 -4.28 -12.18
N GLU A 109 -15.45 -3.47 -11.81
CA GLU A 109 -15.26 -2.12 -12.40
C GLU A 109 -14.19 -2.10 -13.50
N MET A 110 -13.14 -2.89 -13.36
CA MET A 110 -11.95 -2.78 -14.21
C MET A 110 -11.90 -3.89 -15.27
N ALA A 111 -12.15 -5.14 -14.88
CA ALA A 111 -12.05 -6.30 -15.77
C ALA A 111 -12.86 -6.16 -17.09
N PRO A 112 -14.09 -5.59 -17.10
CA PRO A 112 -14.84 -5.39 -18.35
C PRO A 112 -14.19 -4.44 -19.34
N THR A 113 -13.28 -3.58 -18.86
CA THR A 113 -12.58 -2.57 -19.69
C THR A 113 -11.19 -3.04 -20.14
N VAL A 114 -10.74 -4.21 -19.68
CA VAL A 114 -9.43 -4.77 -20.04
C VAL A 114 -9.45 -5.22 -21.50
N THR A 115 -8.48 -4.70 -22.26
CA THR A 115 -8.29 -4.99 -23.68
C THR A 115 -6.93 -5.63 -23.94
N ALA A 116 -6.74 -6.20 -25.14
CA ALA A 116 -5.43 -6.60 -25.64
C ALA A 116 -4.38 -5.49 -25.50
N LYS A 117 -4.75 -4.23 -25.79
CA LYS A 117 -3.85 -3.08 -25.68
C LYS A 117 -3.39 -2.82 -24.25
N SER A 118 -4.29 -2.90 -23.27
CA SER A 118 -3.89 -2.77 -21.86
C SER A 118 -2.99 -3.93 -21.42
N CYS A 119 -3.24 -5.15 -21.91
CA CYS A 119 -2.43 -6.31 -21.55
C CYS A 119 -1.02 -6.29 -22.15
N MET A 120 -0.86 -5.82 -23.39
CA MET A 120 0.46 -5.59 -23.98
C MET A 120 1.29 -4.57 -23.19
N ARG A 121 0.62 -3.63 -22.51
CA ARG A 121 1.24 -2.55 -21.73
C ARG A 121 1.20 -2.82 -20.22
N PHE A 122 0.99 -4.07 -19.81
CA PHE A 122 0.81 -4.39 -18.38
C PHE A 122 2.02 -4.00 -17.52
N ASN A 123 3.25 -4.10 -18.04
CA ASN A 123 4.45 -3.60 -17.32
C ASN A 123 4.39 -2.10 -17.05
N GLU A 124 3.80 -1.30 -17.96
CA GLU A 124 3.62 0.13 -17.73
C GLU A 124 2.56 0.39 -16.66
N THR A 125 1.53 -0.46 -16.58
CA THR A 125 0.57 -0.44 -15.47
C THR A 125 1.25 -0.72 -14.14
N LEU A 126 2.17 -1.70 -14.08
CA LEU A 126 2.97 -1.95 -12.88
C LEU A 126 3.87 -0.76 -12.52
N SER A 127 4.54 -0.15 -13.49
CA SER A 127 5.32 1.09 -13.27
C SER A 127 4.44 2.27 -12.81
N PHE A 128 3.21 2.36 -13.30
CA PHE A 128 2.25 3.33 -12.80
C PHE A 128 1.91 3.05 -11.33
N TYR A 129 1.66 1.80 -10.94
CA TYR A 129 1.45 1.46 -9.54
C TYR A 129 2.67 1.77 -8.68
N ASP A 130 3.89 1.53 -9.14
CA ASP A 130 5.12 1.94 -8.42
C ASP A 130 5.10 3.43 -8.07
N SER A 131 4.68 4.28 -9.00
CA SER A 131 4.59 5.73 -8.78
C SER A 131 3.52 6.16 -7.77
N LYS A 132 2.64 5.24 -7.37
CA LYS A 132 1.52 5.45 -6.44
C LYS A 132 1.73 4.77 -5.09
N LEU A 133 2.70 3.87 -4.98
CA LEU A 133 3.04 3.22 -3.73
C LEU A 133 3.65 4.24 -2.77
N ILE A 134 3.15 4.23 -1.53
CA ILE A 134 3.63 5.11 -0.46
C ILE A 134 4.27 4.25 0.61
N SER A 135 5.55 4.49 0.91
CA SER A 135 6.27 3.87 2.02
C SER A 135 6.37 4.83 3.22
N ASP A 136 6.69 4.28 4.39
CA ASP A 136 7.14 5.06 5.55
C ASP A 136 8.46 5.80 5.30
#